data_AF-A0A355WFG9-F1
#
_entry.id   AF-A0A355WFG9-F1
#
_cell.length_a   1.000
_cell.length_b   1.000
_cell.length_c   1.000
_cell.angle_alpha   90.00
_cell.angle_beta   90.00
_cell.angle_gamma   90.00
#
_symmetry.space_group_name_H-M   'P 1'
#
loop_
_entity.id
_entity.type
_entity.pdbx_description
1 polymer ?
#
loop_
_entity_poly.entity_id
_entity_poly.type
_entity_poly.pdbx_seq_one_letter_code
_entity_poly.pdbx_strand_id
1 'polypeptide(L)'
;ALEAINQIWHSVTNGAEEPLILQVKARAVRLPRYHSGVARAGFADLCEQPLGPADYLALTAAIRLLVLENIPVMNRSRNNEAKRFVTLIDTLYEAKTKLICSAQAEPEKLYQDGAGAFEFQRTASRLREMQTADWGQTG
;
A
#
# COMPACT_ATOMS: atom_id res chain seq x y z
N ALA A 1 -3.98 -13.39 -11.05
CA ALA A 1 -3.65 -12.45 -9.97
C ALA A 1 -4.89 -11.71 -9.45
N LEU A 2 -5.59 -10.94 -10.31
CA LEU A 2 -6.77 -10.16 -9.90
C LEU A 2 -7.94 -11.03 -9.37
N GLU A 3 -8.18 -12.20 -9.96
CA GLU A 3 -9.21 -13.14 -9.48
C GLU A 3 -8.92 -13.70 -8.08
N ALA A 4 -7.66 -14.01 -7.79
CA ALA A 4 -7.24 -14.46 -6.46
C ALA A 4 -7.44 -13.34 -5.41
N ILE A 5 -7.13 -12.10 -5.78
CA ILE A 5 -7.40 -10.92 -4.93
C ILE A 5 -8.91 -10.77 -4.67
N ASN A 6 -9.75 -10.95 -5.69
CA ASN A 6 -11.21 -10.90 -5.54
C ASN A 6 -11.75 -11.99 -4.62
N GLN A 7 -11.25 -13.22 -4.72
CA GLN A 7 -11.66 -14.31 -3.84
C GLN A 7 -11.25 -14.07 -2.39
N ILE A 8 -10.02 -13.64 -2.15
CA ILE A 8 -9.54 -13.26 -0.81
C ILE A 8 -10.37 -12.11 -0.25
N TRP A 9 -10.67 -11.12 -1.08
CA TRP A 9 -11.50 -9.98 -0.68
C TRP A 9 -12.90 -10.44 -0.28
N HIS A 10 -13.55 -11.28 -1.10
CA HIS A 10 -14.90 -11.76 -0.81
C HIS A 10 -14.95 -12.62 0.45
N SER A 11 -13.97 -13.49 0.69
CA SER A 11 -13.93 -14.32 1.91
C SER A 11 -13.72 -13.50 3.18
N VAL A 12 -12.98 -12.39 3.10
CA VAL A 12 -12.72 -11.52 4.25
C VAL A 12 -13.85 -10.54 4.53
N THR A 13 -14.62 -10.16 3.51
CA THR A 13 -15.67 -9.14 3.62
C THR A 13 -17.09 -9.70 3.65
N ASN A 14 -17.28 -10.98 3.28
CA ASN A 14 -18.59 -11.61 3.09
C ASN A 14 -19.53 -10.78 2.18
N GLY A 15 -18.95 -10.02 1.24
CA GLY A 15 -19.67 -9.13 0.33
C GLY A 15 -20.03 -7.75 0.88
N ALA A 16 -19.73 -7.44 2.14
CA ALA A 16 -19.97 -6.13 2.74
C ALA A 16 -18.75 -5.23 2.56
N GLU A 17 -18.92 -4.08 1.92
CA GLU A 17 -17.89 -3.07 1.80
C GLU A 17 -18.48 -1.68 1.74
N GLU A 18 -17.77 -0.74 2.36
CA GLU A 18 -18.13 0.67 2.35
C GLU A 18 -16.87 1.51 2.17
N PRO A 19 -16.97 2.72 1.59
CA PRO A 19 -15.85 3.64 1.58
C PRO A 19 -15.51 4.09 3.00
N LEU A 20 -14.24 4.05 3.37
CA LEU A 20 -13.75 4.68 4.60
C LEU A 20 -13.03 5.98 4.25
N ILE A 21 -13.37 7.06 4.95
CA ILE A 21 -12.71 8.36 4.82
C ILE A 21 -12.05 8.70 6.15
N LEU A 22 -10.72 8.74 6.17
CA LEU A 22 -9.95 9.15 7.33
C LEU A 22 -9.63 10.63 7.22
N GLN A 23 -10.09 11.43 8.18
CA GLN A 23 -9.78 12.85 8.25
C GLN A 23 -8.47 13.07 8.99
N VAL A 24 -7.49 13.66 8.32
CA VAL A 24 -6.16 13.95 8.85
C VAL A 24 -5.85 15.42 8.62
N LYS A 25 -6.04 16.23 9.67
CA LYS A 25 -5.99 17.70 9.58
C LYS A 25 -6.96 18.22 8.51
N ALA A 26 -6.44 18.79 7.42
CA ALA A 26 -7.21 19.33 6.31
C ALA A 26 -7.31 18.37 5.11
N ARG A 27 -6.83 17.13 5.23
CA ARG A 27 -6.83 16.13 4.15
C ARG A 27 -7.75 14.97 4.49
N ALA A 28 -8.32 14.38 3.46
CA ALA A 28 -9.16 13.19 3.53
C ALA A 28 -8.47 12.04 2.81
N VAL A 29 -8.12 10.98 3.55
CA VAL A 29 -7.63 9.72 2.96
C VAL A 29 -8.84 8.86 2.64
N ARG A 30 -9.07 8.61 1.36
CA ARG A 30 -10.19 7.79 0.90
C ARG A 30 -9.71 6.37 0.63
N LEU A 31 -10.37 5.41 1.28
CA LEU A 31 -10.26 3.98 1.00
C LEU A 31 -11.56 3.56 0.31
N PRO A 32 -11.58 3.36 -1.03
CA PRO A 32 -12.81 3.13 -1.77
C PRO A 32 -13.58 1.90 -1.30
N ARG A 33 -12.86 0.87 -0.87
CA ARG A 33 -13.43 -0.39 -0.38
C ARG A 33 -12.80 -0.70 0.96
N TYR A 34 -13.60 -0.71 2.00
CA TYR A 34 -13.18 -1.03 3.36
C TYR A 34 -14.22 -1.91 4.04
N HIS A 35 -13.73 -2.84 4.86
CA HIS A 35 -14.56 -3.62 5.76
C HIS A 35 -13.72 -4.17 6.91
N SER A 36 -14.15 -3.95 8.16
CA SER A 36 -13.61 -4.62 9.35
C SER A 36 -12.06 -4.66 9.42
N GLY A 37 -11.42 -3.51 9.25
CA GLY A 37 -9.95 -3.37 9.31
C GLY A 37 -9.22 -3.82 8.04
N VAL A 38 -9.93 -4.09 6.95
CA VAL A 38 -9.34 -4.53 5.69
C VAL A 38 -9.73 -3.54 4.60
N ALA A 39 -8.73 -3.00 3.90
CA ALA A 39 -8.92 -1.98 2.88
C ALA A 39 -8.41 -2.44 1.53
N ARG A 40 -9.08 -2.02 0.46
CA ARG A 40 -8.66 -2.19 -0.93
C ARG A 40 -8.72 -0.86 -1.65
N ALA A 41 -7.60 -0.51 -2.26
CA ALA A 41 -7.39 0.76 -2.96
C ALA A 41 -6.44 0.55 -4.14
N GLY A 42 -6.53 1.41 -5.14
CA GLY A 42 -5.55 1.49 -6.22
C GLY A 42 -4.34 2.34 -5.81
N PHE A 43 -3.23 2.18 -6.54
CA PHE A 43 -2.05 3.02 -6.40
C PHE A 43 -2.40 4.52 -6.53
N ALA A 44 -3.30 4.86 -7.45
CA ALA A 44 -3.74 6.24 -7.67
C ALA A 44 -4.48 6.86 -6.47
N ASP A 45 -5.18 6.05 -5.67
CA ASP A 45 -5.92 6.52 -4.49
C ASP A 45 -4.99 6.93 -3.34
N LEU A 46 -3.78 6.34 -3.28
CA LEU A 46 -2.85 6.55 -2.16
C LEU A 46 -1.56 7.26 -2.54
N CYS A 47 -1.04 7.03 -3.74
CA CYS A 47 0.27 7.51 -4.17
C CYS A 47 0.21 8.59 -5.27
N GLU A 48 -0.93 8.79 -5.95
CA GLU A 48 -1.14 9.94 -6.86
C GLU A 48 -1.91 11.09 -6.19
N GLN A 49 -2.35 10.89 -4.94
CA GLN A 49 -2.97 11.92 -4.10
C GLN A 49 -1.92 12.71 -3.30
N PRO A 50 -2.23 13.95 -2.87
CA PRO A 50 -1.34 14.77 -2.05
C PRO A 50 -1.32 14.32 -0.57
N LEU A 51 -1.04 13.04 -0.33
CA LEU A 51 -0.91 12.45 1.01
C LEU A 51 0.54 12.53 1.51
N GLY A 52 0.70 12.60 2.82
CA GLY A 52 1.99 12.60 3.50
C GLY A 52 2.06 11.58 4.65
N PRO A 53 3.17 11.58 5.42
CA PRO A 53 3.42 10.57 6.44
C PRO A 53 2.32 10.40 7.48
N ALA A 54 1.74 11.52 7.98
CA ALA A 54 0.67 11.47 8.96
C ALA A 54 -0.61 10.81 8.43
N ASP A 55 -0.84 10.90 7.12
CA ASP A 55 -1.99 10.30 6.45
C ASP A 55 -1.84 8.78 6.38
N TYR A 56 -0.64 8.30 6.06
CA TYR A 56 -0.33 6.86 6.07
C TYR A 56 -0.33 6.26 7.48
N LEU A 57 0.10 7.03 8.49
CA LEU A 57 0.03 6.59 9.88
C LEU A 57 -1.42 6.42 10.35
N ALA A 58 -2.32 7.35 9.97
CA ALA A 58 -3.74 7.21 10.25
C ALA A 58 -4.34 5.99 9.54
N LEU A 59 -3.89 5.72 8.31
CA LEU A 59 -4.28 4.54 7.55
C LEU A 59 -3.88 3.25 8.28
N THR A 60 -2.64 3.13 8.76
CA THR A 60 -2.19 1.92 9.49
C THR A 60 -2.85 1.75 10.86
N ALA A 61 -3.33 2.83 11.47
CA ALA A 61 -4.14 2.75 12.69
C ALA A 61 -5.56 2.22 12.43
N ALA A 62 -6.08 2.39 11.22
CA ALA A 62 -7.44 1.97 10.85
C ALA A 62 -7.50 0.56 10.23
N ILE A 63 -6.38 0.03 9.73
CA ILE A 63 -6.36 -1.21 8.96
C ILE A 63 -5.29 -2.19 9.43
N ARG A 64 -5.63 -3.48 9.41
CA ARG A 64 -4.70 -4.61 9.60
C ARG A 64 -4.19 -5.19 8.29
N LEU A 65 -4.91 -5.00 7.19
CA LEU A 65 -4.57 -5.48 5.86
C LEU A 65 -4.91 -4.43 4.80
N LEU A 66 -3.92 -4.12 3.96
CA LEU A 66 -4.09 -3.34 2.74
C LEU A 66 -3.98 -4.24 1.52
N VAL A 67 -4.96 -4.16 0.63
CA VAL A 67 -4.90 -4.66 -0.75
C VAL A 67 -4.63 -3.47 -1.66
N LEU A 68 -3.43 -3.37 -2.22
CA LEU A 68 -3.00 -2.27 -3.08
C LEU A 68 -2.88 -2.71 -4.54
N GLU A 69 -3.66 -2.12 -5.43
CA GLU A 69 -3.75 -2.58 -6.81
C GLU A 69 -3.08 -1.65 -7.82
N ASN A 70 -2.64 -2.21 -8.94
CA ASN A 70 -2.15 -1.50 -10.12
C ASN A 70 -0.93 -0.62 -9.84
N ILE A 71 0.04 -1.12 -9.06
CA ILE A 71 1.31 -0.42 -8.83
C ILE A 71 2.07 -0.36 -10.16
N PRO A 72 2.31 0.85 -10.72
CA PRO A 72 3.01 0.98 -11.99
C PRO A 72 4.52 0.84 -11.80
N VAL A 73 5.24 0.57 -12.90
CA VAL A 73 6.67 0.90 -12.94
C VAL A 73 6.79 2.43 -12.87
N MET A 74 7.47 2.91 -11.86
CA MET A 74 7.77 4.32 -11.65
C MET A 74 9.06 4.67 -12.39
N ASN A 75 9.09 5.85 -12.98
CA ASN A 75 10.26 6.41 -13.65
C ASN A 75 10.50 7.84 -13.15
N ARG A 76 11.47 8.55 -13.72
CA ARG A 76 11.82 9.92 -13.31
C ARG A 76 10.64 10.90 -13.30
N SER A 77 9.63 10.74 -14.17
CA SER A 77 8.47 11.63 -14.20
C SER A 77 7.45 11.35 -13.09
N ARG A 78 7.57 10.21 -12.41
CA ARG A 78 6.73 9.79 -11.27
C ARG A 78 7.46 9.82 -9.92
N ASN A 79 8.39 10.76 -9.75
CA ASN A 79 9.26 10.83 -8.55
C ASN A 79 8.46 11.11 -7.27
N ASN A 80 7.43 11.95 -7.34
CA ASN A 80 6.59 12.28 -6.18
C ASN A 80 5.78 11.06 -5.73
N GLU A 81 5.23 10.31 -6.69
CA GLU A 81 4.51 9.06 -6.47
C GLU A 81 5.43 8.00 -5.88
N ALA A 82 6.68 7.89 -6.39
CA ALA A 82 7.68 6.99 -5.84
C ALA A 82 8.03 7.32 -4.38
N LYS A 83 8.22 8.60 -4.04
CA LYS A 83 8.46 9.03 -2.65
C LYS A 83 7.28 8.72 -1.73
N ARG A 84 6.05 8.94 -2.22
CA ARG A 84 4.82 8.60 -1.47
C ARG A 84 4.69 7.09 -1.27
N PHE A 85 4.98 6.30 -2.29
CA PHE A 85 5.00 4.85 -2.19
C PHE A 85 6.04 4.34 -1.19
N VAL A 86 7.28 4.87 -1.23
CA VAL A 86 8.31 4.58 -0.23
C VAL A 86 7.80 4.87 1.18
N THR A 87 7.20 6.05 1.38
CA THR A 87 6.64 6.44 2.69
C THR A 87 5.51 5.50 3.14
N LEU A 88 4.62 5.11 2.22
CA LEU A 88 3.55 4.16 2.49
C LEU A 88 4.10 2.80 2.93
N ILE A 89 5.04 2.23 2.17
CA ILE A 89 5.63 0.92 2.49
C ILE A 89 6.37 0.97 3.82
N ASP A 90 7.13 2.02 4.09
CA ASP A 90 7.85 2.19 5.35
C ASP A 90 6.88 2.22 6.53
N THR A 91 5.78 2.97 6.41
CA THR A 91 4.75 3.05 7.45
C THR A 91 4.06 1.71 7.67
N LEU A 92 3.70 0.98 6.61
CA LEU A 92 3.10 -0.36 6.70
C LEU A 92 4.05 -1.36 7.36
N TYR A 93 5.33 -1.31 6.99
CA TYR A 93 6.37 -2.19 7.51
C TYR A 93 6.59 -1.97 9.01
N GLU A 94 6.68 -0.72 9.45
CA GLU A 94 6.84 -0.34 10.87
C GLU A 94 5.61 -0.72 11.70
N ALA A 95 4.41 -0.48 11.17
CA ALA A 95 3.15 -0.82 11.84
C ALA A 95 2.79 -2.32 11.77
N LYS A 96 3.60 -3.14 11.08
CA LYS A 96 3.33 -4.56 10.80
C LYS A 96 1.96 -4.79 10.13
N THR A 97 1.47 -3.81 9.38
CA THR A 97 0.26 -3.94 8.57
C THR A 97 0.53 -4.90 7.41
N LYS A 98 -0.38 -5.85 7.18
CA LYS A 98 -0.24 -6.80 6.08
C LYS A 98 -0.50 -6.10 4.75
N LEU A 99 0.22 -6.52 3.72
CA LEU A 99 0.08 -5.99 2.36
C LEU A 99 -0.13 -7.15 1.38
N ILE A 100 -1.18 -7.05 0.58
CA ILE A 100 -1.34 -7.81 -0.67
C ILE A 100 -1.31 -6.78 -1.78
N CYS A 101 -0.53 -6.99 -2.83
CA CYS A 101 -0.48 -6.03 -3.92
C CYS A 101 -0.38 -6.65 -5.30
N SER A 102 -0.84 -5.90 -6.30
CA SER A 102 -0.58 -6.17 -7.72
C SER A 102 0.31 -5.08 -8.29
N ALA A 103 1.39 -5.49 -8.97
CA ALA A 103 2.39 -4.59 -9.50
C ALA A 103 2.80 -5.00 -10.92
N GLN A 104 3.21 -4.01 -11.73
CA GLN A 104 3.64 -4.24 -13.12
C GLN A 104 5.00 -4.94 -13.23
N ALA A 105 5.80 -4.94 -12.16
CA ALA A 105 7.10 -5.58 -12.12
C ALA A 105 7.43 -6.06 -10.69
N GLU A 106 8.46 -6.90 -10.58
CA GLU A 106 9.06 -7.29 -9.30
C GLU A 106 9.54 -6.07 -8.50
N PRO A 107 9.61 -6.14 -7.15
CA PRO A 107 9.95 -4.99 -6.30
C PRO A 107 11.19 -4.23 -6.75
N GLU A 108 12.27 -4.91 -7.11
CA GLU A 108 13.55 -4.29 -7.51
C GLU A 108 13.46 -3.54 -8.84
N LYS A 109 12.44 -3.85 -9.65
CA LYS A 109 12.23 -3.28 -10.98
C LYS A 109 11.20 -2.16 -11.01
N LEU A 110 10.51 -1.89 -9.89
CA LEU A 110 9.45 -0.87 -9.83
C LEU A 110 9.98 0.57 -9.89
N TYR A 111 11.24 0.82 -9.53
CA TYR A 111 11.84 2.15 -9.67
C TYR A 111 13.37 2.04 -9.80
N GLN A 112 13.85 2.00 -11.04
CA GLN A 112 15.27 1.81 -11.34
C GLN A 112 16.00 3.13 -11.66
N ASP A 113 15.26 4.11 -12.19
CA ASP A 113 15.83 5.35 -12.70
C ASP A 113 15.23 6.58 -12.02
N GLY A 114 16.01 7.27 -11.20
CA GLY A 114 15.66 8.56 -10.62
C GLY A 114 16.43 8.91 -9.35
N ALA A 115 16.25 10.14 -8.87
CA ALA A 115 16.96 10.67 -7.71
C ALA A 115 16.69 9.92 -6.38
N GLY A 116 15.74 8.99 -6.36
CA GLY A 116 15.39 8.18 -5.19
C GLY A 116 15.58 6.67 -5.39
N ALA A 117 16.24 6.25 -6.49
CA ALA A 117 16.35 4.83 -6.85
C ALA A 117 17.15 4.04 -5.81
N PHE A 118 18.15 4.67 -5.19
CA PHE A 118 18.94 4.06 -4.12
C PHE A 118 18.11 3.83 -2.85
N GLU A 119 17.33 4.82 -2.44
CA GLU A 119 16.41 4.72 -1.31
C GLU A 119 15.35 3.65 -1.55
N PHE A 120 14.88 3.53 -2.79
CA PHE A 120 13.90 2.54 -3.18
C PHE A 120 14.40 1.10 -3.09
N GLN A 121 15.71 0.84 -3.20
CA GLN A 121 16.26 -0.49 -2.97
C GLN A 121 15.89 -1.02 -1.57
N ARG A 122 15.89 -0.14 -0.54
CA ARG A 122 15.45 -0.53 0.81
C ARG A 122 13.95 -0.87 0.83
N THR A 123 13.14 -0.11 0.11
CA THR A 123 11.70 -0.40 -0.04
C THR A 123 11.47 -1.73 -0.75
N ALA A 124 12.26 -2.06 -1.77
CA ALA A 124 12.21 -3.35 -2.44
C ALA A 124 12.55 -4.51 -1.48
N SER A 125 13.61 -4.38 -0.67
CA SER A 125 13.93 -5.38 0.36
C SER A 125 12.79 -5.58 1.37
N ARG A 126 12.21 -4.48 1.88
CA ARG A 126 11.05 -4.54 2.78
C ARG A 126 9.87 -5.27 2.15
N LEU A 127 9.56 -4.97 0.88
CA LEU A 127 8.50 -5.67 0.14
C LEU A 127 8.76 -7.17 0.02
N ARG A 128 10.03 -7.60 -0.11
CA ARG A 128 10.39 -9.03 -0.14
C ARG A 128 10.21 -9.67 1.23
N GLU A 129 10.63 -9.01 2.29
CA GLU A 129 10.41 -9.48 3.66
C GLU A 129 8.92 -9.63 3.98
N MET A 130 8.09 -8.66 3.54
CA MET A 130 6.64 -8.71 3.73
C MET A 130 5.94 -9.86 3.00
N GLN A 131 6.60 -10.51 2.03
CA GLN A 131 6.08 -11.68 1.30
C GLN A 131 6.40 -13.01 2.01
N THR A 132 7.26 -13.00 3.03
CA THR A 132 7.65 -14.22 3.75
C THR A 132 6.49 -14.78 4.58
N ALA A 133 6.45 -16.10 4.76
CA ALA A 133 5.39 -16.78 5.52
C ALA A 133 5.31 -16.33 6.99
N ASP A 134 6.44 -15.87 7.54
CA ASP A 134 6.57 -15.44 8.93
C ASP A 134 6.25 -13.94 9.12
N TRP A 135 5.94 -13.20 8.04
CA TRP A 135 5.66 -11.78 8.13
C TRP A 135 4.41 -11.48 8.96
N GLY A 136 4.57 -10.66 9.99
CA GLY A 136 3.47 -10.26 10.88
C GLY A 136 2.94 -11.42 11.73
N GLN A 137 3.67 -12.54 11.84
CA GLN A 137 3.48 -13.50 12.91
C GLN A 137 4.15 -12.94 14.17
N THR A 138 3.37 -12.23 14.96
CA THR A 138 3.70 -11.97 16.36
C THR A 138 2.75 -12.85 17.19
N GLY A 139 3.32 -13.56 18.17
CA GLY A 139 2.68 -14.65 18.93
C GLY A 139 1.33 -14.34 19.55
#